data_AF-R6AY75-F1
#
_entry.id   AF-R6AY75-F1
#
_cell.length_a   1.000
_cell.length_b   1.000
_cell.length_c   1.000
_cell.angle_alpha   90.00
_cell.angle_beta   90.00
_cell.angle_gamma   90.00
#
_symmetry.space_group_name_H-M   'P 1'
#
loop_
_entity.id
_entity.type
_entity.pdbx_description
1 polymer ?
#
loop_
_entity_poly.entity_id
_entity_poly.type
_entity_poly.pdbx_seq_one_letter_code
_entity_poly.pdbx_strand_id
1 'polypeptide(L)'
;MSGQSTISRARKTVTKAAPVKKSTPTRYRRTTTTSSRRPATSTNTDEVSSREYIRRTISKWGSCRNVAITSYGGDIALNQGNAYAYKNIPSDLAESIDELHDKGEYIDDIQLTEEGRYLILYGNNGMIYKGLPDELEEKMKEYNENNEVVTSITFNDEGDWIIVSTEHICASSTDIQDFIKEKMDEYGGLLAAHLTDDGLVLCYEGGYRFLGNVPENLKQALRESSYDVYRIKFTSQGSYFFADKKGRYQYNM
;
A
#
# COMPACT_ATOMS: atom_id res chain seq x y z
N MET A 1 21.45 -60.93 19.65
CA MET A 1 20.43 -61.34 18.66
C MET A 1 19.10 -60.70 19.05
N SER A 2 18.62 -59.83 18.16
CA SER A 2 17.24 -59.32 18.00
C SER A 2 16.29 -59.28 19.20
N GLY A 3 16.14 -58.10 19.82
CA GLY A 3 14.91 -57.69 20.50
C GLY A 3 14.06 -56.84 19.56
N GLN A 4 12.89 -57.35 19.18
CA GLN A 4 11.89 -56.62 18.39
C GLN A 4 11.28 -55.50 19.25
N SER A 5 11.31 -54.26 18.77
CA SER A 5 10.54 -53.14 19.31
C SER A 5 9.41 -52.82 18.34
N THR A 6 8.18 -53.06 18.79
CA THR A 6 6.95 -52.83 18.05
C THR A 6 6.59 -51.34 18.13
N ILE A 7 6.74 -50.60 17.04
CA ILE A 7 6.30 -49.21 16.94
C ILE A 7 4.76 -49.21 16.80
N SER A 8 4.06 -48.76 17.84
CA SER A 8 2.61 -48.49 17.76
C SER A 8 2.39 -47.14 17.08
N ARG A 9 1.65 -47.16 15.98
CA ARG A 9 1.33 -45.98 15.18
C ARG A 9 0.07 -45.32 15.75
N ALA A 10 0.23 -44.31 16.59
CA ALA A 10 -0.88 -43.51 17.09
C ALA A 10 -1.48 -42.68 15.93
N ARG A 11 -2.72 -42.99 15.54
CA ARG A 11 -3.53 -42.14 14.65
C ARG A 11 -3.90 -40.86 15.40
N LYS A 12 -3.34 -39.71 15.00
CA LYS A 12 -3.92 -38.40 15.36
C LYS A 12 -5.19 -38.19 14.54
N THR A 13 -6.33 -38.31 15.20
CA THR A 13 -7.63 -37.82 14.73
C THR A 13 -7.57 -36.32 14.53
N VAL A 14 -7.88 -35.85 13.33
CA VAL A 14 -8.07 -34.44 13.00
C VAL A 14 -9.44 -34.01 13.50
N THR A 15 -9.47 -33.23 14.57
CA THR A 15 -10.70 -32.61 15.08
C THR A 15 -10.94 -31.30 14.33
N LYS A 16 -12.08 -31.19 13.64
CA LYS A 16 -12.52 -29.96 12.96
C LYS A 16 -12.63 -28.80 13.96
N ALA A 17 -12.05 -27.65 13.63
CA ALA A 17 -12.22 -26.42 14.38
C ALA A 17 -13.68 -25.95 14.34
N ALA A 18 -14.19 -25.53 15.49
CA ALA A 18 -15.54 -24.98 15.67
C ALA A 18 -15.66 -23.57 15.04
N PRO A 19 -16.86 -23.15 14.60
CA PRO A 19 -17.05 -21.86 13.95
C PRO A 19 -16.87 -20.69 14.94
N VAL A 20 -16.09 -19.69 14.53
CA VAL A 20 -15.88 -18.43 15.25
C VAL A 20 -17.16 -17.60 15.18
N LYS A 21 -17.65 -17.14 16.34
CA LYS A 21 -18.81 -16.24 16.47
C LYS A 21 -18.48 -14.88 15.85
N LYS A 22 -19.29 -14.43 14.90
CA LYS A 22 -19.23 -13.08 14.33
C LYS A 22 -19.62 -12.05 15.40
N SER A 23 -18.71 -11.14 15.74
CA SER A 23 -19.03 -9.91 16.48
C SER A 23 -19.65 -8.90 15.52
N THR A 24 -20.77 -8.31 15.93
CA THR A 24 -21.54 -7.32 15.16
C THR A 24 -20.89 -5.94 15.31
N PRO A 25 -20.70 -5.15 14.23
CA PRO A 25 -20.26 -3.76 14.37
C PRO A 25 -21.38 -2.89 14.92
N THR A 26 -21.05 -2.07 15.92
CA THR A 26 -21.94 -1.07 16.52
C THR A 26 -22.27 0.03 15.49
N ARG A 27 -23.55 0.12 15.11
CA ARG A 27 -24.10 1.16 14.22
C ARG A 27 -24.08 2.51 14.92
N TYR A 28 -23.25 3.46 14.47
CA TYR A 28 -23.38 4.87 14.87
C TYR A 28 -24.44 5.58 14.00
N ARG A 29 -25.41 6.19 14.67
CA ARG A 29 -26.60 6.86 14.11
C ARG A 29 -26.20 8.25 13.59
N ARG A 30 -26.26 8.47 12.27
CA ARG A 30 -26.12 9.80 11.65
C ARG A 30 -27.44 10.56 11.74
N THR A 31 -27.43 11.75 12.35
CA THR A 31 -28.53 12.71 12.28
C THR A 31 -28.46 13.48 10.96
N THR A 32 -29.53 13.41 10.17
CA THR A 32 -29.72 14.16 8.92
C THR A 32 -30.20 15.57 9.22
N THR A 33 -29.44 16.59 8.79
CA THR A 33 -29.92 17.97 8.65
C THR A 33 -30.01 18.30 7.16
N THR A 34 -31.24 18.47 6.71
CA THR A 34 -31.62 18.86 5.35
C THR A 34 -31.30 20.34 5.14
N SER A 35 -30.53 20.69 4.11
CA SER A 35 -30.44 22.06 3.59
C SER A 35 -30.46 22.06 2.06
N SER A 36 -31.13 23.08 1.54
CA SER A 36 -31.82 23.14 0.25
C SER A 36 -30.91 23.21 -1.00
N ARG A 37 -31.31 22.47 -2.04
CA ARG A 37 -30.82 22.56 -3.43
C ARG A 37 -30.93 23.98 -4.01
N ARG A 38 -29.84 24.45 -4.63
CA ARG A 38 -29.87 25.36 -5.79
C ARG A 38 -29.43 24.57 -7.04
N PRO A 39 -30.01 24.82 -8.22
CA PRO A 39 -29.60 24.09 -9.43
C PRO A 39 -28.28 24.68 -9.93
N ALA A 40 -27.23 23.86 -9.96
CA ALA A 40 -25.99 24.21 -10.63
C ALA A 40 -26.12 23.90 -12.13
N THR A 41 -25.91 24.95 -12.91
CA THR A 41 -25.85 25.01 -14.36
C THR A 41 -24.84 23.97 -14.90
N SER A 42 -25.27 23.16 -15.87
CA SER A 42 -24.41 22.18 -16.54
C SER A 42 -23.38 22.87 -17.43
N THR A 43 -22.11 22.84 -17.04
CA THR A 43 -20.99 23.07 -17.95
C THR A 43 -20.43 21.71 -18.37
N ASN A 44 -20.80 21.28 -19.58
CA ASN A 44 -20.15 20.18 -20.28
C ASN A 44 -18.71 20.60 -20.61
N THR A 45 -17.77 20.10 -19.83
CA THR A 45 -16.39 19.86 -20.25
C THR A 45 -16.10 18.42 -19.88
N ASP A 46 -15.70 17.60 -20.86
CA ASP A 46 -15.25 16.22 -20.65
C ASP A 46 -13.98 16.22 -19.78
N GLU A 47 -14.14 16.46 -18.49
CA GLU A 47 -13.06 16.40 -17.53
C GLU A 47 -12.72 14.92 -17.34
N VAL A 48 -11.67 14.49 -18.04
CA VAL A 48 -11.08 13.17 -17.85
C VAL A 48 -10.77 13.00 -16.36
N SER A 49 -11.34 12.00 -15.69
CA SER A 49 -11.06 11.76 -14.27
C SER A 49 -9.55 11.62 -14.05
N SER A 50 -9.07 11.94 -12.83
CA SER A 50 -7.67 11.75 -12.45
C SER A 50 -7.17 10.36 -12.83
N ARG A 51 -7.98 9.35 -12.52
CA ARG A 51 -7.71 7.95 -12.80
C ARG A 51 -7.55 7.63 -14.28
N GLU A 52 -8.45 8.12 -15.12
CA GLU A 52 -8.38 7.93 -16.58
C GLU A 52 -7.16 8.64 -17.17
N TYR A 53 -6.80 9.81 -16.66
CA TYR A 53 -5.59 10.51 -17.07
C TYR A 53 -4.34 9.66 -16.77
N ILE A 54 -4.21 9.16 -15.54
CA ILE A 54 -3.09 8.28 -15.16
C ILE A 54 -3.07 7.01 -16.00
N ARG A 55 -4.22 6.36 -16.20
CA ARG A 55 -4.36 5.13 -17.01
C ARG A 55 -3.83 5.32 -18.44
N ARG A 56 -4.22 6.42 -19.09
CA ARG A 56 -3.75 6.75 -20.45
C ARG A 56 -2.27 7.06 -20.47
N THR A 57 -1.73 7.68 -19.43
CA THR A 57 -0.32 8.04 -19.34
C THR A 57 0.58 6.82 -19.13
N ILE A 58 0.28 5.97 -18.15
CA ILE A 58 1.09 4.76 -17.90
C ILE A 58 1.05 3.80 -19.10
N SER A 59 -0.09 3.72 -19.80
CA SER A 59 -0.22 2.91 -21.03
C SER A 59 0.69 3.42 -22.16
N LYS A 60 0.96 4.72 -22.24
CA LYS A 60 1.91 5.30 -23.21
C LYS A 60 3.36 5.06 -22.82
N TRP A 61 3.67 5.06 -21.53
CA TRP A 61 5.03 4.81 -21.05
C TRP A 61 5.48 3.37 -21.27
N GLY A 62 4.55 2.40 -21.27
CA GLY A 62 4.86 0.97 -21.35
C GLY A 62 5.59 0.42 -20.12
N SER A 63 5.82 1.25 -19.10
CA SER A 63 6.35 0.86 -17.79
C SER A 63 5.77 1.78 -16.71
N CYS A 64 5.59 1.24 -15.52
CA CYS A 64 5.17 1.96 -14.32
C CYS A 64 5.67 1.19 -13.10
N ARG A 65 6.25 1.91 -12.13
CA ARG A 65 6.90 1.30 -10.97
C ARG A 65 6.21 1.61 -9.65
N ASN A 66 5.48 2.72 -9.59
CA ASN A 66 4.76 3.12 -8.40
C ASN A 66 3.60 4.05 -8.75
N VAL A 67 2.59 4.06 -7.88
CA VAL A 67 1.48 5.02 -7.93
C VAL A 67 1.16 5.47 -6.50
N ALA A 68 0.52 6.62 -6.37
CA ALA A 68 -0.31 6.91 -5.21
C ALA A 68 -1.74 7.08 -5.72
N ILE A 69 -2.69 6.39 -5.09
CA ILE A 69 -4.08 6.36 -5.53
C ILE A 69 -5.00 6.51 -4.34
N THR A 70 -6.05 7.30 -4.50
CA THR A 70 -7.07 7.56 -3.48
C THR A 70 -8.46 7.34 -4.08
N SER A 71 -9.47 7.14 -3.24
CA SER A 71 -10.86 6.91 -3.65
C SER A 71 -11.53 8.21 -4.08
N TYR A 72 -11.18 9.32 -3.42
CA TYR A 72 -11.83 10.62 -3.65
C TYR A 72 -10.85 11.74 -4.03
N GLY A 73 -9.55 11.54 -3.85
CA GLY A 73 -8.52 12.53 -4.13
C GLY A 73 -7.85 12.36 -5.49
N GLY A 74 -6.55 12.68 -5.52
CA GLY A 74 -5.71 12.62 -6.69
C GLY A 74 -5.00 11.30 -6.90
N ASP A 75 -4.45 11.15 -8.11
CA ASP A 75 -3.64 10.01 -8.50
C ASP A 75 -2.28 10.49 -8.99
N ILE A 76 -1.25 9.69 -8.70
CA ILE A 76 0.14 9.91 -9.11
C ILE A 76 0.66 8.62 -9.72
N ALA A 77 1.49 8.70 -10.75
CA ALA A 77 2.23 7.56 -11.28
C ALA A 77 3.68 7.93 -11.58
N LEU A 78 4.57 6.97 -11.35
CA LEU A 78 6.01 7.05 -11.60
C LEU A 78 6.42 5.91 -12.54
N ASN A 79 7.32 6.18 -13.49
CA ASN A 79 7.90 5.15 -14.37
C ASN A 79 9.38 4.88 -14.09
N GLN A 80 9.94 3.90 -14.82
CA GLN A 80 11.34 3.48 -14.68
C GLN A 80 12.35 4.54 -15.15
N GLY A 81 11.97 5.41 -16.09
CA GLY A 81 12.80 6.50 -16.60
C GLY A 81 12.71 7.79 -15.78
N ASN A 82 12.26 7.70 -14.52
CA ASN A 82 12.02 8.85 -13.64
C ASN A 82 11.01 9.90 -14.17
N ALA A 83 10.15 9.51 -15.11
CA ALA A 83 9.00 10.33 -15.49
C ALA A 83 7.86 10.16 -14.50
N TYR A 84 7.07 11.21 -14.33
CA TYR A 84 5.93 11.25 -13.44
C TYR A 84 4.69 11.82 -14.14
N ALA A 85 3.54 11.55 -13.55
CA ALA A 85 2.28 12.18 -13.91
C ALA A 85 1.40 12.23 -12.67
N TYR A 86 0.71 13.33 -12.47
CA TYR A 86 -0.27 13.47 -11.39
C TYR A 86 -1.52 14.20 -11.88
N LYS A 87 -2.64 14.02 -11.17
CA LYS A 87 -3.84 14.82 -11.35
C LYS A 87 -4.63 14.89 -10.04
N ASN A 88 -5.24 16.04 -9.76
CA ASN A 88 -6.10 16.28 -8.59
C ASN A 88 -5.43 16.04 -7.22
N ILE A 89 -4.11 16.20 -7.13
CA ILE A 89 -3.34 16.11 -5.89
C ILE A 89 -3.20 17.49 -5.22
N PRO A 90 -2.85 17.54 -3.91
CA PRO A 90 -2.49 18.80 -3.25
C PRO A 90 -1.41 19.57 -4.01
N SER A 91 -1.52 20.90 -4.09
CA SER A 91 -0.60 21.72 -4.88
C SER A 91 0.83 21.69 -4.33
N ASP A 92 0.99 21.65 -3.02
CA ASP A 92 2.29 21.52 -2.34
C ASP A 92 2.97 20.17 -2.64
N LEU A 93 2.18 19.10 -2.78
CA LEU A 93 2.68 17.81 -3.23
C LEU A 93 3.12 17.86 -4.70
N ALA A 94 2.34 18.52 -5.57
CA ALA A 94 2.71 18.70 -6.98
C ALA A 94 4.02 19.46 -7.13
N GLU A 95 4.16 20.62 -6.47
CA GLU A 95 5.38 21.43 -6.46
C GLU A 95 6.59 20.63 -5.99
N SER A 96 6.42 19.81 -4.94
CA SER A 96 7.50 18.96 -4.42
C SER A 96 7.96 17.89 -5.43
N ILE A 97 7.04 17.30 -6.18
CA ILE A 97 7.36 16.31 -7.22
C ILE A 97 8.10 16.99 -8.38
N ASP A 98 7.61 18.16 -8.82
CA ASP A 98 8.23 18.94 -9.90
C ASP A 98 9.66 19.34 -9.53
N GLU A 99 9.87 19.85 -8.31
CA GLU A 99 11.20 20.22 -7.83
C GLU A 99 12.19 19.05 -7.76
N LEU A 100 11.73 17.88 -7.27
CA LEU A 100 12.58 16.69 -7.21
C LEU A 100 12.94 16.22 -8.61
N HIS A 101 12.00 16.26 -9.55
CA HIS A 101 12.26 15.93 -10.94
C HIS A 101 13.28 16.88 -11.59
N ASP A 102 13.13 18.19 -11.38
CA ASP A 102 14.03 19.21 -11.92
C ASP A 102 15.46 19.07 -11.36
N LYS A 103 15.60 18.59 -10.13
CA LYS A 103 16.88 18.26 -9.49
C LYS A 103 17.46 16.91 -9.97
N GLY A 104 16.70 16.14 -10.73
CA GLY A 104 17.07 14.79 -11.17
C GLY A 104 17.02 13.74 -10.06
N GLU A 105 16.33 14.03 -8.95
CA GLU A 105 16.19 13.11 -7.83
C GLU A 105 15.27 11.95 -8.18
N TYR A 106 15.62 10.76 -7.71
CA TYR A 106 14.83 9.56 -7.94
C TYR A 106 13.85 9.35 -6.79
N ILE A 107 12.55 9.47 -7.07
CA ILE A 107 11.50 9.25 -6.06
C ILE A 107 11.31 7.74 -5.85
N ASP A 108 11.78 7.18 -4.75
CA ASP A 108 11.66 5.75 -4.45
C ASP A 108 10.23 5.32 -4.12
N ASP A 109 9.54 6.05 -3.24
CA ASP A 109 8.17 5.76 -2.83
C ASP A 109 7.33 7.03 -2.71
N ILE A 110 6.02 6.88 -2.91
CA ILE A 110 5.06 7.96 -2.70
C ILE A 110 3.79 7.43 -2.07
N GLN A 111 3.30 8.14 -1.05
CA GLN A 111 2.04 7.87 -0.36
C GLN A 111 1.16 9.12 -0.42
N LEU A 112 -0.14 8.91 -0.59
CA LEU A 112 -1.17 9.93 -0.50
C LEU A 112 -2.40 9.29 0.15
N THR A 113 -2.91 9.90 1.22
CA THR A 113 -4.10 9.43 1.93
C THR A 113 -5.36 10.19 1.50
N GLU A 114 -6.54 9.76 1.96
CA GLU A 114 -7.81 10.40 1.60
C GLU A 114 -7.93 11.80 2.22
N GLU A 115 -7.32 12.03 3.39
CA GLU A 115 -7.24 13.36 4.01
C GLU A 115 -6.18 14.28 3.37
N GLY A 116 -5.47 13.81 2.36
CA GLY A 116 -4.44 14.59 1.66
C GLY A 116 -3.12 14.68 2.42
N ARG A 117 -2.87 13.78 3.38
CA ARG A 117 -1.53 13.57 3.95
C ARG A 117 -0.68 12.83 2.93
N TYR A 118 0.62 13.12 2.92
CA TYR A 118 1.52 12.51 1.96
C TYR A 118 2.93 12.35 2.48
N LEU A 119 3.65 11.43 1.84
CA LEU A 119 5.09 11.27 1.98
C LEU A 119 5.68 10.96 0.60
N ILE A 120 6.77 11.65 0.26
CA ILE A 120 7.67 11.32 -0.84
C ILE A 120 8.97 10.82 -0.21
N LEU A 121 9.34 9.58 -0.53
CA LEU A 121 10.65 9.01 -0.22
C LEU A 121 11.52 9.11 -1.48
N TYR A 122 12.74 9.62 -1.37
CA TYR A 122 13.65 9.78 -2.51
C TYR A 122 15.12 9.61 -2.11
N GLY A 123 15.93 9.11 -3.04
CA GLY A 123 17.37 8.92 -2.84
C GLY A 123 17.69 8.02 -1.64
N ASN A 124 18.66 8.43 -0.83
CA ASN A 124 19.04 7.71 0.39
C ASN A 124 18.24 8.26 1.58
N ASN A 125 16.95 7.96 1.64
CA ASN A 125 16.00 8.35 2.70
C ASN A 125 15.69 9.86 2.79
N GLY A 126 15.81 10.60 1.70
CA GLY A 126 15.21 11.93 1.60
C GLY A 126 13.70 11.82 1.80
N MET A 127 13.12 12.76 2.56
CA MET A 127 11.68 12.82 2.78
C MET A 127 11.12 14.23 2.56
N ILE A 128 10.02 14.31 1.82
CA ILE A 128 9.12 15.48 1.83
C ILE A 128 7.75 14.97 2.24
N TYR A 129 7.12 15.61 3.22
CA TYR A 129 5.89 15.08 3.79
C TYR A 129 4.97 16.12 4.41
N LYS A 130 3.71 15.70 4.64
CA LYS A 130 2.68 16.46 5.35
C LYS A 130 1.80 15.54 6.17
N GLY A 131 1.69 15.84 7.46
CA GLY A 131 0.81 15.14 8.40
C GLY A 131 1.27 13.72 8.74
N LEU A 132 2.58 13.51 8.87
CA LEU A 132 3.11 12.22 9.32
C LEU A 132 2.80 11.99 10.80
N PRO A 133 2.55 10.73 11.23
CA PRO A 133 2.59 10.38 12.65
C PRO A 133 3.98 10.63 13.24
N ASP A 134 4.03 11.20 14.46
CA ASP A 134 5.29 11.57 15.12
C ASP A 134 6.25 10.38 15.27
N GLU A 135 5.75 9.22 15.68
CA GLU A 135 6.57 8.00 15.84
C GLU A 135 7.18 7.53 14.52
N LEU A 136 6.47 7.72 13.39
CA LEU A 136 6.99 7.38 12.07
C LEU A 136 8.14 8.34 11.69
N GLU A 137 8.00 9.63 11.98
CA GLU A 137 9.04 10.62 11.76
C GLU A 137 10.30 10.32 12.60
N GLU A 138 10.12 9.98 13.88
CA GLU A 138 11.21 9.61 14.78
C GLU A 138 11.97 8.37 14.27
N LYS A 139 11.26 7.34 13.81
CA LYS A 139 11.89 6.14 13.24
C LYS A 139 12.66 6.42 11.96
N MET A 140 12.15 7.30 11.10
CA MET A 140 12.88 7.71 9.90
C MET A 140 14.18 8.48 10.23
N LYS A 141 14.17 9.31 11.28
CA LYS A 141 15.39 9.97 11.77
C LYS A 141 16.41 8.95 12.28
N GLU A 142 15.96 7.97 13.07
CA GLU A 142 16.81 6.88 13.55
C GLU A 142 17.47 6.10 12.39
N TYR A 143 16.70 5.73 11.36
CA TYR A 143 17.25 5.05 10.19
C TYR A 143 18.26 5.90 9.40
N ASN A 144 18.02 7.21 9.31
CA ASN A 144 18.98 8.14 8.71
C ASN A 144 20.28 8.24 9.49
N GLU A 145 20.21 8.34 10.82
CA GLU A 145 21.40 8.38 11.69
C GLU A 145 22.22 7.08 11.59
N ASN A 146 21.55 5.96 11.38
CA ASN A 146 22.17 4.64 11.22
C ASN A 146 22.62 4.34 9.77
N ASN A 147 22.38 5.23 8.80
CA ASN A 147 22.59 4.99 7.37
C ASN A 147 21.85 3.74 6.85
N GLU A 148 20.73 3.39 7.46
CA GLU A 148 19.91 2.26 7.07
C GLU A 148 18.90 2.70 6.01
N VAL A 149 19.01 2.16 4.80
CA VAL A 149 18.16 2.59 3.67
C VAL A 149 16.76 2.01 3.81
N VAL A 150 15.76 2.88 3.75
CA VAL A 150 14.34 2.56 3.73
C VAL A 150 13.89 2.32 2.29
N THR A 151 13.14 1.25 2.07
CA THR A 151 12.76 0.77 0.73
C THR A 151 11.25 0.81 0.47
N SER A 152 10.44 0.80 1.54
CA SER A 152 8.98 0.96 1.47
C SER A 152 8.47 1.62 2.74
N ILE A 153 7.53 2.56 2.58
CA ILE A 153 6.82 3.18 3.70
C ILE A 153 5.34 3.23 3.35
N THR A 154 4.47 2.87 4.28
CA THR A 154 3.02 3.10 4.15
C THR A 154 2.48 3.63 5.46
N PHE A 155 1.48 4.50 5.38
CA PHE A 155 0.72 4.99 6.52
C PHE A 155 -0.73 5.28 6.09
N ASN A 156 -1.64 5.37 7.05
CA ASN A 156 -3.06 5.63 6.79
C ASN A 156 -3.57 6.82 7.61
N ASP A 157 -4.87 7.13 7.46
CA ASP A 157 -5.47 8.26 8.14
C ASP A 157 -5.76 7.98 9.63
N GLU A 158 -5.80 6.70 10.03
CA GLU A 158 -5.98 6.26 11.43
C GLU A 158 -4.68 6.28 12.25
N GLY A 159 -3.55 6.63 11.64
CA GLY A 159 -2.25 6.74 12.32
C GLY A 159 -1.42 5.46 12.32
N ASP A 160 -1.88 4.41 11.65
CA ASP A 160 -1.09 3.19 11.45
C ASP A 160 -0.04 3.39 10.37
N TRP A 161 1.12 2.76 10.56
CA TRP A 161 2.23 2.84 9.64
C TRP A 161 3.11 1.60 9.65
N ILE A 162 3.82 1.36 8.55
CA ILE A 162 4.83 0.31 8.39
C ILE A 162 6.02 0.90 7.64
N ILE A 163 7.23 0.68 8.16
CA ILE A 163 8.50 0.92 7.47
C ILE A 163 9.17 -0.42 7.16
N VAL A 164 9.63 -0.58 5.92
CA VAL A 164 10.52 -1.66 5.49
C VAL A 164 11.83 -1.05 5.04
N SER A 165 12.91 -1.41 5.71
CA SER A 165 14.27 -1.00 5.39
C SER A 165 15.11 -2.18 4.95
N THR A 166 16.38 -1.90 4.67
CA THR A 166 17.36 -2.91 4.23
C THR A 166 17.71 -3.91 5.34
N GLU A 167 17.55 -3.55 6.61
CA GLU A 167 17.87 -4.42 7.74
C GLU A 167 16.66 -4.73 8.63
N HIS A 168 15.68 -3.81 8.72
CA HIS A 168 14.58 -3.90 9.67
C HIS A 168 13.17 -3.78 9.05
N ILE A 169 12.19 -4.21 9.83
CA ILE A 169 10.77 -3.94 9.60
C ILE A 169 10.18 -3.41 10.91
N CYS A 170 9.54 -2.25 10.85
CA CYS A 170 8.90 -1.61 12.00
C CYS A 170 7.46 -1.21 11.66
N ALA A 171 6.58 -1.22 12.65
CA ALA A 171 5.17 -0.85 12.49
C ALA A 171 4.65 -0.10 13.72
N SER A 172 3.54 0.63 13.55
CA SER A 172 2.86 1.41 14.58
C SER A 172 2.36 0.59 15.77
N SER A 173 2.14 -0.73 15.60
CA SER A 173 1.60 -1.59 16.65
C SER A 173 2.23 -2.97 16.66
N THR A 174 2.23 -3.60 17.84
CA THR A 174 2.66 -4.99 18.03
C THR A 174 1.82 -5.96 17.22
N ASP A 175 0.52 -5.68 17.06
CA ASP A 175 -0.39 -6.56 16.31
C ASP A 175 -0.04 -6.58 14.81
N ILE A 176 0.26 -5.42 14.22
CA ILE A 176 0.74 -5.34 12.83
C ILE A 176 2.11 -6.02 12.71
N GLN A 177 3.01 -5.75 13.67
CA GLN A 177 4.35 -6.33 13.67
C GLN A 177 4.33 -7.86 13.73
N ASP A 178 3.50 -8.44 14.60
CA ASP A 178 3.35 -9.89 14.75
C ASP A 178 2.70 -10.50 13.51
N PHE A 179 1.67 -9.83 12.95
CA PHE A 179 1.05 -10.24 11.69
C PHE A 179 2.05 -10.27 10.52
N ILE A 180 3.03 -9.36 10.48
CA ILE A 180 4.12 -9.40 9.50
C ILE A 180 5.00 -10.63 9.74
N LYS A 181 5.47 -10.82 10.98
CA LYS A 181 6.45 -11.86 11.36
C LYS A 181 5.94 -13.29 11.15
N GLU A 182 4.65 -13.53 11.40
CA GLU A 182 4.00 -14.84 11.29
C GLU A 182 4.26 -15.60 9.98
N LYS A 183 4.55 -14.90 8.87
CA LYS A 183 4.79 -15.52 7.55
C LYS A 183 6.20 -15.30 6.99
N MET A 184 7.11 -14.66 7.72
CA MET A 184 8.46 -14.42 7.23
C MET A 184 9.25 -15.73 7.01
N ASP A 185 9.06 -16.74 7.87
CA ASP A 185 9.71 -18.05 7.71
C ASP A 185 9.19 -18.84 6.50
N GLU A 186 7.96 -18.56 6.05
CA GLU A 186 7.31 -19.27 4.93
C GLU A 186 7.49 -18.53 3.59
N TYR A 187 7.35 -17.21 3.60
CA TYR A 187 7.35 -16.37 2.40
C TYR A 187 8.62 -15.54 2.21
N GLY A 188 9.59 -15.61 3.13
CA GLY A 188 10.81 -14.79 3.08
C GLY A 188 10.60 -13.37 3.60
N GLY A 189 11.54 -12.49 3.26
CA GLY A 189 11.55 -11.09 3.71
C GLY A 189 10.33 -10.31 3.22
N LEU A 190 9.87 -9.34 4.02
CA LEU A 190 8.87 -8.39 3.56
C LEU A 190 9.54 -7.40 2.60
N LEU A 191 8.98 -7.24 1.40
CA LEU A 191 9.49 -6.34 0.36
C LEU A 191 8.80 -4.99 0.38
N ALA A 192 7.49 -4.98 0.60
CA ALA A 192 6.68 -3.78 0.66
C ALA A 192 5.36 -4.05 1.38
N ALA A 193 4.71 -2.98 1.81
CA ALA A 193 3.35 -3.01 2.34
C ALA A 193 2.53 -1.86 1.76
N HIS A 194 1.21 -2.04 1.73
CA HIS A 194 0.27 -0.94 1.49
C HIS A 194 -0.90 -1.03 2.44
N LEU A 195 -1.21 0.11 3.05
CA LEU A 195 -2.25 0.28 4.06
C LEU A 195 -3.30 1.27 3.54
N THR A 196 -4.55 0.95 3.81
CA THR A 196 -5.69 1.89 3.81
C THR A 196 -6.28 1.89 5.21
N ASP A 197 -7.23 2.77 5.50
CA ASP A 197 -7.91 2.75 6.81
C ASP A 197 -8.66 1.43 7.07
N ASP A 198 -9.05 0.71 6.01
CA ASP A 198 -9.82 -0.51 6.13
C ASP A 198 -9.02 -1.79 5.88
N GLY A 199 -7.80 -1.73 5.32
CA GLY A 199 -7.13 -2.92 4.83
C GLY A 199 -5.62 -2.80 4.71
N LEU A 200 -4.95 -3.96 4.73
CA LEU A 200 -3.50 -4.09 4.62
C LEU A 200 -3.15 -5.21 3.65
N VAL A 201 -2.26 -4.91 2.72
CA VAL A 201 -1.58 -5.91 1.88
C VAL A 201 -0.10 -5.92 2.22
N LEU A 202 0.42 -7.10 2.56
CA LEU A 202 1.85 -7.35 2.74
C LEU A 202 2.39 -8.13 1.55
N CYS A 203 3.48 -7.63 0.96
CA CYS A 203 4.18 -8.23 -0.17
C CYS A 203 5.51 -8.80 0.31
N TYR A 204 5.63 -10.13 0.33
CA TYR A 204 6.85 -10.84 0.70
C TYR A 204 7.57 -11.34 -0.57
N GLU A 205 8.79 -11.83 -0.42
CA GLU A 205 9.56 -12.44 -1.51
C GLU A 205 8.82 -13.59 -2.22
N GLY A 206 8.10 -14.42 -1.46
CA GLY A 206 7.44 -15.64 -1.93
C GLY A 206 5.92 -15.63 -1.82
N GLY A 207 5.28 -14.50 -1.51
CA GLY A 207 3.83 -14.48 -1.38
C GLY A 207 3.23 -13.19 -0.82
N TYR A 208 1.93 -13.25 -0.53
CA TYR A 208 1.16 -12.11 -0.04
C TYR A 208 0.39 -12.47 1.22
N ARG A 209 0.15 -11.48 2.08
CA ARG A 209 -0.88 -11.55 3.12
C ARG A 209 -1.83 -10.37 3.04
N PHE A 210 -3.03 -10.61 3.56
CA PHE A 210 -4.12 -9.65 3.56
C PHE A 210 -4.73 -9.58 4.95
N LEU A 211 -5.00 -8.37 5.44
CA LEU A 211 -5.76 -8.10 6.65
C LEU A 211 -6.83 -7.04 6.35
N GLY A 212 -8.01 -7.18 6.96
CA GLY A 212 -9.11 -6.24 6.74
C GLY A 212 -9.76 -6.31 5.36
N ASN A 213 -10.31 -5.19 4.91
CA ASN A 213 -11.06 -5.00 3.68
C ASN A 213 -10.13 -4.81 2.46
N VAL A 214 -9.40 -5.87 2.12
CA VAL A 214 -8.65 -5.92 0.86
C VAL A 214 -9.59 -6.40 -0.27
N PRO A 215 -9.69 -5.67 -1.40
CA PRO A 215 -10.57 -6.04 -2.51
C PRO A 215 -10.32 -7.44 -3.09
N GLU A 216 -11.39 -8.20 -3.37
CA GLU A 216 -11.27 -9.58 -3.92
C GLU A 216 -10.68 -9.60 -5.33
N ASN A 217 -10.96 -8.59 -6.15
CA ASN A 217 -10.38 -8.46 -7.49
C ASN A 217 -8.85 -8.28 -7.44
N LEU A 218 -8.33 -7.56 -6.44
CA LEU A 218 -6.89 -7.46 -6.21
C LEU A 218 -6.31 -8.81 -5.78
N LYS A 219 -6.94 -9.50 -4.82
CA LYS A 219 -6.49 -10.83 -4.37
C LYS A 219 -6.44 -11.83 -5.53
N GLN A 220 -7.44 -11.80 -6.41
CA GLN A 220 -7.47 -12.64 -7.61
C GLN A 220 -6.32 -12.27 -8.56
N ALA A 221 -6.15 -10.98 -8.86
CA ALA A 221 -5.10 -10.51 -9.76
C ALA A 221 -3.69 -10.86 -9.26
N LEU A 222 -3.44 -10.78 -7.95
CA LEU A 222 -2.16 -11.20 -7.36
C LEU A 222 -1.92 -12.71 -7.48
N ARG A 223 -2.96 -13.54 -7.34
CA ARG A 223 -2.86 -15.01 -7.53
C ARG A 223 -2.60 -15.40 -8.98
N GLU A 224 -3.12 -14.62 -9.93
CA GLU A 224 -2.98 -14.85 -11.36
C GLU A 224 -1.71 -14.22 -11.95
N SER A 225 -1.02 -13.37 -11.19
CA SER A 225 0.23 -12.75 -11.61
C SER A 225 1.28 -13.79 -11.97
N SER A 226 1.97 -13.56 -13.09
CA SER A 226 3.06 -14.42 -13.58
C SER A 226 4.45 -13.85 -13.29
N TYR A 227 4.52 -12.79 -12.48
CA TYR A 227 5.77 -12.13 -12.12
C TYR A 227 5.83 -11.75 -10.65
N ASP A 228 7.05 -11.61 -10.15
CA ASP A 228 7.36 -11.24 -8.77
C ASP A 228 6.96 -9.79 -8.50
N VAL A 229 5.78 -9.63 -7.90
CA VAL A 229 5.28 -8.32 -7.49
C VAL A 229 6.18 -7.76 -6.39
N TYR A 230 6.48 -6.47 -6.49
CA TYR A 230 7.29 -5.73 -5.54
C TYR A 230 6.51 -4.59 -4.88
N ARG A 231 5.72 -3.84 -5.66
CA ARG A 231 4.92 -2.71 -5.18
C ARG A 231 3.45 -3.01 -5.37
N ILE A 232 2.64 -2.71 -4.35
CA ILE A 232 1.18 -2.82 -4.41
C ILE A 232 0.58 -1.51 -3.89
N LYS A 233 -0.50 -1.07 -4.51
CA LYS A 233 -1.30 0.10 -4.12
C LYS A 233 -2.76 -0.22 -4.35
N PHE A 234 -3.63 0.08 -3.40
CA PHE A 234 -5.06 -0.19 -3.55
C PHE A 234 -5.92 0.79 -2.77
N THR A 235 -7.19 0.85 -3.15
CA THR A 235 -8.24 1.54 -2.40
C THR A 235 -9.29 0.54 -1.94
N SER A 236 -10.00 0.84 -0.85
CA SER A 236 -11.11 0.00 -0.35
C SER A 236 -12.25 -0.14 -1.37
N GLN A 237 -12.32 0.74 -2.38
CA GLN A 237 -13.30 0.72 -3.47
C GLN A 237 -12.96 -0.26 -4.61
N GLY A 238 -11.83 -0.96 -4.53
CA GLY A 238 -11.46 -1.99 -5.50
C GLY A 238 -10.57 -1.51 -6.63
N SER A 239 -10.10 -0.26 -6.61
CA SER A 239 -9.01 0.16 -7.47
C SER A 239 -7.69 -0.42 -6.96
N TYR A 240 -6.83 -0.86 -7.86
CA TYR A 240 -5.51 -1.35 -7.48
C TYR A 240 -4.47 -1.12 -8.59
N PHE A 241 -3.22 -1.15 -8.17
CA PHE A 241 -2.03 -1.21 -9.00
C PHE A 241 -1.02 -2.13 -8.33
N PHE A 242 -0.30 -2.92 -9.12
CA PHE A 242 0.91 -3.57 -8.65
C PHE A 242 1.95 -3.70 -9.75
N ALA A 243 3.23 -3.68 -9.36
CA ALA A 243 4.35 -3.75 -10.28
C ALA A 243 5.52 -4.56 -9.72
N ASP A 244 6.34 -5.09 -10.62
CA ASP A 244 7.66 -5.65 -10.27
C ASP A 244 8.75 -4.55 -10.24
N LYS A 245 9.96 -4.94 -9.83
CA LYS A 245 11.12 -4.03 -9.80
C LYS A 245 11.54 -3.53 -11.20
N LYS A 246 11.12 -4.20 -12.28
CA LYS A 246 11.43 -3.86 -13.68
C LYS A 246 10.38 -2.94 -14.32
N GLY A 247 9.30 -2.62 -13.59
CA GLY A 247 8.23 -1.75 -14.06
C GLY A 247 7.22 -2.46 -14.96
N ARG A 248 7.16 -3.80 -14.95
CA ARG A 248 5.99 -4.54 -15.44
C ARG A 248 4.88 -4.37 -14.42
N TYR A 249 3.69 -4.03 -14.87
CA TYR A 249 2.59 -3.66 -13.98
C TYR A 249 1.26 -4.24 -14.44
N GLN A 250 0.32 -4.27 -13.50
CA GLN A 250 -1.09 -4.56 -13.71
C GLN A 250 -1.92 -3.65 -12.81
N TYR A 251 -3.11 -3.26 -13.28
CA TYR A 251 -3.99 -2.38 -12.52
C TYR A 251 -5.47 -2.67 -12.82
N ASN A 252 -6.32 -2.25 -11.89
CA ASN A 252 -7.74 -1.98 -12.12
C ASN A 252 -8.01 -0.56 -11.64
N MET A 253 -8.12 0.37 -12.58
CA MET A 253 -8.11 1.81 -12.35
C MET A 253 -9.02 2.48 -13.37
#